data_AF-A0A5F8GQR9-F1
#
_entry.id   AF-A0A5F8GQR9-F1
#
_cell.length_a   1.000
_cell.length_b   1.000
_cell.length_c   1.000
_cell.angle_alpha   90.00
_cell.angle_beta   90.00
_cell.angle_gamma   90.00
#
_symmetry.space_group_name_H-M   'P 1'
#
loop_
_entity.id
_entity.type
_entity.pdbx_description
1 polymer ?
#
loop_
_entity_poly.entity_id
_entity_poly.type
_entity_poly.pdbx_seq_one_letter_code
_entity_poly.pdbx_strand_id
1 'polypeptide(L)'
;NTILGILLTWTIFGTLYETQCTDIPLEFNMEVQTNGCKDHHGEIHELNIYWFTDDCEMCHCSPEGMECSSAISMPIGYDKEKCKVVFNAEECIYKAVEKDNPSQSCKVSKYVV
;
A
#
# COMPACT_ATOMS: atom_id res chain seq x y z
N ASN A 1 56.13 9.87 12.10
CA ASN A 1 54.96 10.00 11.22
C ASN A 1 54.33 8.63 11.10
N THR A 2 53.55 8.25 12.11
CA THR A 2 52.97 6.91 12.22
C THR A 2 51.48 7.09 12.04
N ILE A 3 50.99 6.68 10.88
CA ILE A 3 49.60 6.85 10.45
C ILE A 3 48.74 5.99 11.38
N LEU A 4 47.99 6.69 12.24
CA LEU A 4 47.00 6.11 13.14
C LEU A 4 45.85 5.55 12.28
N GLY A 5 45.54 4.29 12.54
CA GLY A 5 44.65 3.50 11.72
C GLY A 5 43.17 3.75 11.97
N ILE A 6 42.43 3.00 11.15
CA ILE A 6 41.06 2.53 11.31
C ILE A 6 40.02 3.45 10.68
N LEU A 7 39.62 3.02 9.48
CA LEU A 7 38.47 3.46 8.70
C LEU A 7 37.18 3.29 9.52
N LEU A 8 36.51 4.40 9.82
CA LEU A 8 35.11 4.38 10.24
C LEU A 8 34.24 4.34 8.98
N THR A 9 33.95 3.14 8.47
CA THR A 9 32.92 2.98 7.45
C THR A 9 31.56 3.17 8.11
N TRP A 10 30.98 4.36 7.94
CA TRP A 10 29.59 4.62 8.30
C TRP A 10 28.69 3.91 7.29
N THR A 11 28.41 2.63 7.54
CA THR A 11 27.28 1.95 6.91
C THR A 11 26.01 2.46 7.58
N ILE A 12 25.52 3.62 7.16
CA ILE A 12 24.11 3.94 7.32
C ILE A 12 23.39 3.07 6.28
N PHE A 13 23.08 1.83 6.66
CA PHE A 13 22.02 1.10 5.99
C PHE A 13 20.73 1.82 6.37
N GLY A 14 20.37 2.84 5.59
CA GLY A 14 19.00 3.31 5.53
C GLY A 14 18.19 2.12 5.07
N THR A 15 17.41 1.53 5.97
CA THR A 15 16.40 0.56 5.59
C THR A 15 15.44 1.30 4.67
N LEU A 16 15.49 1.01 3.38
CA LEU A 16 14.41 1.30 2.45
C LEU A 16 13.22 0.46 2.91
N TYR A 17 12.49 0.97 3.89
CA TYR A 17 11.16 0.51 4.25
C TYR A 17 10.25 1.01 3.13
N GLU A 18 10.14 0.20 2.08
CA GLU A 18 9.04 0.30 1.12
C GLU A 18 7.94 -0.61 1.63
N THR A 19 7.31 -0.20 2.72
CA THR A 19 6.11 -0.85 3.22
C THR A 19 4.98 0.10 2.87
N GLN A 20 4.10 -0.38 2.00
CA GLN A 20 2.92 0.34 1.52
C GLN A 20 1.82 0.38 2.60
N CYS A 21 2.23 0.46 3.87
CA CYS A 21 1.35 0.42 5.04
C CYS A 21 1.55 1.77 5.74
N THR A 22 0.48 2.53 5.88
CA THR A 22 0.53 3.78 6.65
C THR A 22 -0.08 3.49 8.01
N ASP A 23 0.76 3.46 9.05
CA ASP A 23 0.28 3.42 10.43
C ASP A 23 -0.25 4.81 10.79
N ILE A 24 -1.58 4.96 10.88
CA ILE A 24 -2.21 6.20 11.31
C ILE A 24 -2.48 6.08 12.82
N PRO A 25 -1.65 6.69 13.69
CA PRO A 25 -1.89 6.63 15.12
C PRO A 25 -3.21 7.32 15.44
N LEU A 26 -4.03 6.68 16.28
CA LEU A 26 -5.27 7.31 16.77
C LEU A 26 -4.92 8.64 17.44
N GLU A 27 -5.59 9.73 17.02
CA GLU A 27 -5.63 10.94 17.83
C GLU A 27 -6.34 10.58 19.14
N PHE A 28 -5.55 10.40 20.21
CA PHE A 28 -6.02 10.01 21.53
C PHE A 28 -6.80 11.16 22.16
N ASN A 29 -8.05 11.33 21.74
CA ASN A 29 -9.02 12.15 22.44
C ASN A 29 -9.77 11.23 23.40
N MET A 30 -9.49 11.37 24.70
CA MET A 30 -10.01 10.52 25.79
C MET A 30 -11.55 10.43 25.85
N GLU A 31 -12.27 11.25 25.08
CA GLU A 31 -13.74 11.23 24.99
C GLU A 31 -14.29 10.33 23.87
N VAL A 32 -13.45 9.86 22.93
CA VAL A 32 -13.84 9.03 21.77
C VAL A 32 -13.35 7.59 21.91
N GLN A 33 -13.25 7.08 23.15
CA GLN A 33 -13.19 5.63 23.36
C GLN A 33 -14.60 5.05 23.28
N THR A 34 -15.22 5.16 22.10
CA THR A 34 -16.57 4.64 21.86
C THR A 34 -16.58 3.81 20.58
N ASN A 35 -16.47 2.48 20.76
CA ASN A 35 -16.89 1.40 19.87
C ASN A 35 -16.24 1.25 18.48
N GLY A 36 -15.28 2.08 18.06
CA GLY A 36 -14.74 1.98 16.71
C GLY A 36 -13.60 2.93 16.34
N CYS A 37 -13.15 2.85 15.09
CA CYS A 37 -12.14 3.72 14.49
C CYS A 37 -12.83 4.71 13.54
N LYS A 38 -12.42 5.97 13.59
CA LYS A 38 -12.86 6.99 12.64
C LYS A 38 -11.89 7.05 11.46
N ASP A 39 -12.38 6.84 10.25
CA ASP A 39 -11.55 6.96 9.04
C ASP A 39 -11.34 8.43 8.61
N HIS A 40 -10.59 8.63 7.53
CA HIS A 40 -10.28 9.97 7.02
C HIS A 40 -11.49 10.66 6.35
N HIS A 41 -12.53 9.91 5.97
CA HIS A 41 -13.83 10.42 5.53
C HIS A 41 -14.73 10.82 6.71
N GLY A 42 -14.36 10.39 7.91
CA GLY A 42 -15.03 10.67 9.16
C GLY A 42 -16.10 9.64 9.54
N GLU A 43 -16.18 8.51 8.84
CA GLU A 43 -17.06 7.39 9.17
C GLU A 43 -16.47 6.57 10.33
N ILE A 44 -17.33 6.06 11.20
CA ILE A 44 -16.93 5.22 12.34
C ILE A 44 -17.16 3.76 11.99
N HIS A 45 -16.08 2.98 11.98
CA HIS A 45 -16.07 1.54 11.74
C HIS A 45 -15.93 0.77 13.04
N GLU A 46 -16.68 -0.33 13.19
CA GLU A 46 -16.65 -1.16 14.40
C GLU A 46 -15.27 -1.80 14.63
N LEU A 47 -14.99 -2.19 15.88
CA LEU A 47 -13.76 -2.92 16.21
C LEU A 47 -13.73 -4.31 15.58
N ASN A 48 -12.53 -4.74 15.16
CA ASN A 48 -12.19 -6.03 14.55
C ASN A 48 -12.90 -6.32 13.22
N ILE A 49 -13.21 -5.28 12.44
CA ILE A 49 -13.72 -5.42 11.07
C ILE A 49 -12.68 -4.99 10.05
N TYR A 50 -12.78 -5.56 8.86
CA TYR A 50 -12.06 -5.13 7.66
C TYR A 50 -13.04 -4.46 6.70
N TRP A 51 -12.60 -3.39 6.04
CA TRP A 51 -13.36 -2.76 4.97
C TRP A 51 -12.44 -2.26 3.86
N PHE A 52 -13.02 -2.05 2.68
CA PHE A 52 -12.33 -1.40 1.56
C PHE A 52 -12.74 0.06 1.48
N THR A 53 -11.76 0.93 1.24
CA THR A 53 -11.99 2.34 0.93
C THR A 53 -12.13 2.55 -0.58
N ASP A 54 -12.72 3.68 -0.96
CA ASP A 54 -12.77 4.12 -2.37
C ASP A 54 -11.36 4.43 -2.94
N ASP A 55 -10.37 4.65 -2.06
CA ASP A 55 -8.97 4.87 -2.40
C ASP A 55 -8.18 3.56 -2.59
N CYS A 56 -8.88 2.43 -2.71
CA CYS A 56 -8.29 1.11 -2.89
C CYS A 56 -7.39 0.68 -1.73
N GLU A 57 -7.79 0.99 -0.50
CA GLU A 57 -7.12 0.52 0.71
C GLU A 57 -7.99 -0.53 1.41
N MET A 58 -7.34 -1.55 1.96
CA MET A 58 -7.95 -2.44 2.94
C MET A 58 -7.58 -1.93 4.32
N CYS A 59 -8.59 -1.52 5.07
CA CYS A 59 -8.43 -1.04 6.43
C CYS A 59 -8.90 -2.08 7.44
N HIS A 60 -8.29 -2.08 8.61
CA HIS A 60 -8.63 -2.89 9.76
C HIS A 60 -8.65 -2.01 11.01
N CYS A 61 -9.75 -2.06 11.76
CA CYS A 61 -9.86 -1.36 13.03
C CYS A 61 -9.66 -2.35 14.17
N SER A 62 -8.67 -2.13 15.02
CA SER A 62 -8.41 -2.93 16.22
C SER A 62 -8.47 -2.07 17.49
N PRO A 63 -8.47 -2.67 18.69
CA PRO A 63 -8.37 -1.91 19.94
C PRO A 63 -7.12 -1.02 20.05
N GLU A 64 -6.06 -1.35 19.31
CA GLU A 64 -4.79 -0.62 19.27
C GLU A 64 -4.80 0.55 18.29
N GLY A 65 -5.66 0.53 17.27
CA GLY A 65 -5.68 1.54 16.23
C GLY A 65 -6.34 1.10 14.94
N MET A 66 -6.20 1.93 13.91
CA MET A 66 -6.61 1.61 12.56
C MET A 66 -5.37 1.42 11.69
N GLU A 67 -5.30 0.29 10.99
CA GLU A 67 -4.25 -0.02 10.01
C GLU A 67 -4.88 -0.05 8.63
N CYS A 68 -4.36 0.73 7.69
CA CYS A 68 -4.79 0.73 6.29
C CYS A 68 -3.61 0.40 5.38
N SER A 69 -3.85 -0.49 4.42
CA SER A 69 -2.85 -0.92 3.44
C SER A 69 -3.43 -0.84 2.04
N SER A 70 -2.61 -0.48 1.05
CA SER A 70 -3.01 -0.55 -0.36
C SER A 70 -3.47 -1.97 -0.73
N ALA A 71 -4.63 -2.06 -1.33
CA ALA A 71 -5.18 -3.28 -1.92
C ALA A 71 -4.97 -3.34 -3.44
N ILE A 72 -4.20 -2.41 -4.00
CA ILE A 72 -4.02 -2.27 -5.45
C ILE A 72 -3.22 -3.45 -6.00
N SER A 73 -3.85 -4.22 -6.89
CA SER A 73 -3.20 -5.33 -7.57
C SER A 73 -2.38 -4.85 -8.78
N MET A 74 -1.08 -5.08 -8.76
CA MET A 74 -0.14 -4.72 -9.84
C MET A 74 0.32 -5.96 -10.63
N PRO A 75 0.14 -6.02 -11.96
CA PRO A 75 0.65 -7.10 -12.77
C PRO A 75 2.17 -6.96 -12.92
N ILE A 76 2.92 -8.01 -12.58
CA ILE A 76 4.38 -8.03 -12.74
C ILE A 76 4.84 -9.01 -13.83
N GLY A 77 3.99 -9.97 -14.19
CA GLY A 77 4.27 -10.96 -15.23
C GLY A 77 3.46 -10.71 -16.50
N TYR A 78 3.90 -9.78 -17.35
CA TYR A 78 3.27 -9.50 -18.66
C TYR A 78 4.31 -9.08 -19.69
N ASP A 79 3.96 -9.12 -20.99
CA ASP A 79 4.83 -8.68 -22.08
C ASP A 79 4.94 -7.15 -22.09
N LYS A 80 6.01 -6.60 -21.51
CA LYS A 80 6.26 -5.15 -21.42
C LYS A 80 6.59 -4.50 -22.77
N GLU A 81 6.97 -5.28 -23.78
CA GLU A 81 7.25 -4.77 -25.13
C GLU A 81 5.95 -4.47 -25.86
N LYS A 82 4.98 -5.39 -25.79
CA LYS A 82 3.69 -5.27 -26.49
C LYS A 82 2.57 -4.64 -25.68
N CYS A 83 2.69 -4.63 -24.35
CA CYS A 83 1.62 -4.22 -23.46
C CYS A 83 2.01 -3.04 -22.56
N LYS A 84 0.99 -2.30 -22.12
CA LYS A 84 1.06 -1.26 -21.09
C LYS A 84 0.05 -1.56 -19.99
N VAL A 85 0.21 -0.93 -18.84
CA VAL A 85 -0.75 -1.05 -17.72
C VAL A 85 -1.65 0.18 -17.66
N VAL A 86 -2.92 -0.03 -17.33
CA VAL A 86 -3.91 1.01 -17.09
C VAL A 86 -4.60 0.71 -15.77
N PHE A 87 -4.73 1.70 -14.91
CA PHE A 87 -5.41 1.54 -13.63
C PHE A 87 -6.92 1.44 -13.84
N ASN A 88 -7.55 0.43 -13.25
CA ASN A 88 -8.99 0.31 -13.12
C ASN A 88 -9.34 0.55 -11.65
N ALA A 89 -9.91 1.72 -11.36
CA ALA A 89 -10.25 2.14 -10.00
C ALA A 89 -11.41 1.32 -9.41
N GLU A 90 -12.38 0.90 -10.22
CA GLU A 90 -13.53 0.10 -9.75
C GLU A 90 -13.11 -1.27 -9.21
N GLU A 91 -12.07 -1.86 -9.80
CA GLU A 91 -11.54 -3.18 -9.41
C GLU A 91 -10.24 -3.08 -8.60
N CYS A 92 -9.74 -1.87 -8.32
CA CYS A 92 -8.47 -1.63 -7.64
C CYS A 92 -7.30 -2.46 -8.22
N ILE A 93 -7.19 -2.50 -9.55
CA ILE A 93 -6.21 -3.33 -10.26
C ILE A 93 -5.63 -2.58 -11.47
N TYR A 94 -4.33 -2.76 -11.71
CA TYR A 94 -3.72 -2.41 -12.97
C TYR A 94 -3.97 -3.51 -14.00
N LYS A 95 -4.68 -3.20 -15.08
CA LYS A 95 -4.91 -4.12 -16.19
C LYS A 95 -3.81 -3.96 -17.23
N ALA A 96 -3.17 -5.06 -17.63
CA ALA A 96 -2.28 -5.06 -18.77
C ALA A 96 -3.11 -5.13 -20.07
N VAL A 97 -2.90 -4.17 -20.97
CA VAL A 97 -3.59 -4.06 -22.27
C VAL A 97 -2.57 -3.85 -23.39
N GLU A 98 -2.94 -4.20 -24.62
CA GLU A 98 -2.04 -4.00 -25.77
C GLU A 98 -1.76 -2.52 -26.00
N LYS A 99 -0.53 -2.19 -26.39
CA LYS A 99 -0.15 -0.80 -26.70
C LYS A 99 -0.92 -0.27 -27.91
N ASP A 100 -1.09 -1.10 -28.92
CA ASP A 100 -1.72 -0.75 -30.20
C ASP A 100 -3.26 -0.80 -30.13
N ASN A 101 -3.81 -1.59 -29.20
CA ASN A 101 -5.25 -1.69 -28.96
C ASN A 101 -5.58 -1.82 -27.46
N PRO A 102 -5.78 -0.69 -26.75
CA PRO A 102 -6.04 -0.70 -25.31
C PRO A 102 -7.33 -1.41 -24.89
N SER A 103 -8.26 -1.69 -25.82
CA SER A 103 -9.46 -2.48 -25.55
C SER A 103 -9.18 -3.99 -25.43
N GLN A 104 -7.99 -4.43 -25.85
CA GLN A 104 -7.57 -5.82 -25.81
C GLN A 104 -6.65 -6.06 -24.62
N SER A 105 -7.06 -6.99 -23.75
CA SER A 105 -6.27 -7.38 -22.58
C SER A 105 -5.07 -8.24 -22.96
N CYS A 106 -3.95 -8.01 -22.29
CA CYS A 106 -2.78 -8.86 -22.40
C CYS A 106 -2.84 -10.03 -21.41
N LYS A 107 -2.16 -11.13 -21.75
CA LYS A 107 -1.97 -12.25 -20.82
C LYS A 107 -1.08 -11.82 -19.66
N VAL A 108 -1.57 -12.03 -18.44
CA VAL A 108 -0.81 -11.82 -17.20
C VAL A 108 -0.58 -13.17 -16.52
N SER A 109 0.65 -13.43 -16.07
CA SER A 109 1.02 -14.64 -15.34
C SER A 109 1.13 -14.45 -13.83
N LYS A 110 1.30 -13.20 -13.36
CA LYS A 110 1.46 -12.90 -11.93
C LYS A 110 1.07 -11.46 -11.59
N TYR A 111 0.37 -11.32 -10.47
CA TYR A 111 0.09 -10.06 -9.77
C TYR A 111 0.81 -10.02 -8.43
N VAL A 112 0.98 -8.81 -7.89
CA VAL A 112 1.37 -8.51 -6.50
C VAL A 112 0.43 -7.45 -5.94
N VAL A 113 0.30 -7.43 -4.63
CA VAL A 113 -0.35 -6.37 -3.85
C VAL A 113 0.71 -5.82 -2.91
#